data_AF-A0A7J8MHP7-F1
#
_entry.id   AF-A0A7J8MHP7-F1
#
_cell.length_a   1.000
_cell.length_b   1.000
_cell.length_c   1.000
_cell.angle_alpha   90.00
_cell.angle_beta   90.00
_cell.angle_gamma   90.00
#
_symmetry.space_group_name_H-M   'P 1'
#
loop_
_entity.id
_entity.type
_entity.pdbx_description
1 polymer ?
#
loop_
_entity_poly.entity_id
_entity_poly.type
_entity_poly.pdbx_seq_one_letter_code
_entity_poly.pdbx_strand_id
1 'polypeptide(L)'
;MGLSLNIDMSSTAFIEPLPVIDFVTQLLNRDVSRPLSDADRVKIKKALRGVKVEVTHRGNMRRKYRISGLTSQATRELTFPVDDRGTMKSVVEYFHETYGFIIQHTQWPCLQVGNQQRPNYLPMEVCKIVEGQRYSKRLNEKQITALLKVTCQRPQEREYDIMKTVQHNAYHEDPYAKEFGIKISEKLASVEARILPPPWLKYHDTGKEKDCLPQVGQWNMMNKVSLTVSKLGHTF
;
A
#
# COMPACT_ATOMS: atom_id res chain seq x y z
N MET A 1 -31.15 2.05 -23.47
CA MET A 1 -29.76 1.67 -23.17
C MET A 1 -29.74 0.17 -22.87
N GLY A 2 -28.85 -0.58 -23.50
CA GLY A 2 -28.66 -2.01 -23.23
C GLY A 2 -27.74 -2.26 -22.03
N LEU A 3 -27.19 -3.46 -21.94
CA LEU A 3 -26.15 -3.81 -20.96
C LEU A 3 -24.89 -2.96 -21.20
N SER A 4 -24.24 -2.52 -20.12
CA SER A 4 -23.00 -1.76 -20.17
C SER A 4 -21.93 -2.40 -19.29
N LEU A 5 -20.68 -2.30 -19.75
CA LEU A 5 -19.50 -2.68 -19.00
C LEU A 5 -18.78 -1.39 -18.58
N ASN A 6 -18.69 -1.15 -17.28
CA ASN A 6 -17.98 0.01 -16.73
C ASN A 6 -16.55 -0.39 -16.36
N ILE A 7 -15.57 0.28 -16.96
CA ILE A 7 -14.14 0.06 -16.72
C ILE A 7 -13.54 1.38 -16.29
N ASP A 8 -12.74 1.35 -15.24
CA ASP A 8 -11.99 2.50 -14.75
C ASP A 8 -10.62 2.07 -14.22
N MET A 9 -9.68 3.01 -14.23
CA MET A 9 -8.33 2.81 -13.72
C MET A 9 -8.28 3.10 -12.22
N SER A 10 -7.63 2.22 -11.47
CA SER A 10 -7.39 2.41 -10.04
C SER A 10 -5.93 2.14 -9.69
N SER A 11 -5.45 2.77 -8.62
CA SER A 11 -4.09 2.57 -8.12
C SER A 11 -4.11 2.34 -6.61
N THR A 12 -3.25 1.46 -6.14
CA THR A 12 -3.11 1.19 -4.71
C THR A 12 -1.67 0.79 -4.39
N ALA A 13 -1.25 1.00 -3.14
CA ALA A 13 0.10 0.68 -2.71
C ALA A 13 0.25 -0.82 -2.40
N PHE A 14 1.38 -1.39 -2.82
CA PHE A 14 1.78 -2.76 -2.50
C PHE A 14 3.13 -2.75 -1.79
N ILE A 15 3.38 -3.78 -0.98
CA ILE A 15 4.69 -4.00 -0.37
C ILE A 15 5.60 -4.61 -1.43
N GLU A 16 6.77 -4.01 -1.63
CA GLU A 16 7.76 -4.51 -2.57
C GLU A 16 8.29 -5.90 -2.16
N PRO A 17 8.45 -6.84 -3.10
CA PRO A 17 8.89 -8.21 -2.82
C PRO A 17 10.42 -8.31 -2.65
N LEU A 18 10.96 -7.60 -1.66
CA LEU A 18 12.40 -7.53 -1.38
C LEU A 18 12.86 -8.62 -0.39
N PRO A 19 14.14 -9.01 -0.39
CA PRO A 19 14.77 -9.65 0.77
C PRO A 19 14.51 -8.84 2.04
N VAL A 20 14.25 -9.51 3.15
CA VAL A 20 13.87 -8.80 4.40
C VAL A 20 15.01 -7.92 4.91
N ILE A 21 16.27 -8.33 4.71
CA ILE A 21 17.44 -7.51 5.02
C ILE A 21 17.38 -6.18 4.26
N ASP A 22 17.20 -6.22 2.94
CA ASP A 22 17.14 -5.02 2.10
C ASP A 22 15.99 -4.10 2.50
N PHE A 23 14.82 -4.68 2.78
CA PHE A 23 13.66 -3.93 3.27
C PHE A 23 13.97 -3.20 4.58
N VAL A 24 14.66 -3.85 5.53
CA VAL A 24 15.05 -3.24 6.80
C VAL A 24 16.08 -2.13 6.59
N THR A 25 17.08 -2.36 5.75
CA THR A 25 18.11 -1.38 5.37
C THR A 25 17.47 -0.12 4.78
N GLN A 26 16.52 -0.27 3.84
CA GLN A 26 15.77 0.84 3.27
C GLN A 26 14.88 1.55 4.29
N LEU A 27 14.18 0.80 5.15
CA LEU A 27 13.30 1.35 6.19
C LEU A 27 14.07 2.22 7.21
N LEU A 28 15.30 1.83 7.53
CA LEU A 28 16.15 2.52 8.50
C LEU A 28 17.09 3.53 7.86
N ASN A 29 17.22 3.52 6.53
CA ASN A 29 18.15 4.35 5.76
C ASN A 29 19.59 4.26 6.31
N ARG A 30 20.05 3.03 6.56
CA ARG A 30 21.37 2.76 7.15
C ARG A 30 21.90 1.38 6.74
N ASP A 31 23.20 1.20 6.93
CA ASP A 31 23.92 -0.04 6.67
C ASP A 31 23.67 -1.15 7.72
N VAL A 32 23.83 -2.41 7.30
CA VAL A 32 23.61 -3.67 8.03
C VAL A 32 24.65 -3.97 9.12
N SER A 33 25.78 -3.27 9.11
CA SER A 33 26.94 -3.56 9.96
C SER A 33 26.70 -3.34 11.46
N ARG A 34 25.78 -2.45 11.84
CA ARG A 34 25.55 -2.09 13.26
C ARG A 34 24.42 -2.91 13.91
N PRO A 35 24.51 -3.20 15.23
CA PRO A 35 23.38 -3.73 15.99
C PRO A 35 22.16 -2.79 15.93
N LEU A 36 20.96 -3.37 16.03
CA LEU A 36 19.73 -2.59 16.04
C LEU A 36 19.49 -1.98 17.42
N SER A 37 19.19 -0.67 17.50
CA SER A 37 18.69 -0.05 18.73
C SER A 37 17.25 -0.48 19.01
N ASP A 38 16.76 -0.24 20.22
CA ASP A 38 15.37 -0.54 20.58
C ASP A 38 14.36 0.25 19.73
N ALA A 39 14.68 1.50 19.39
CA ALA A 39 13.86 2.31 18.48
C ALA A 39 13.76 1.68 17.09
N ASP A 40 14.87 1.13 16.56
CA ASP A 40 14.88 0.44 15.27
C ASP A 40 14.04 -0.84 15.33
N ARG A 41 14.21 -1.63 16.41
CA ARG A 41 13.47 -2.87 16.63
C ARG A 41 11.97 -2.60 16.66
N VAL A 42 11.52 -1.54 17.33
CA VAL A 42 10.11 -1.12 17.34
C VAL A 42 9.63 -0.73 15.94
N LYS A 43 10.44 0.02 15.18
CA LYS A 43 10.10 0.45 13.81
C LYS A 43 9.98 -0.74 12.85
N ILE A 44 10.95 -1.67 12.88
CA ILE A 44 10.94 -2.90 12.07
C ILE A 44 9.74 -3.77 12.46
N LYS A 45 9.52 -4.01 13.76
CA LYS A 45 8.39 -4.81 14.24
C LYS A 45 7.06 -4.23 13.75
N LYS A 46 6.88 -2.91 13.82
CA LYS A 46 5.67 -2.24 13.31
C LYS A 46 5.52 -2.36 11.80
N ALA A 47 6.61 -2.30 11.04
CA ALA A 47 6.60 -2.42 9.58
C ALA A 47 6.26 -3.84 9.12
N LEU A 48 6.96 -4.85 9.66
CA LEU A 48 6.89 -6.25 9.21
C LEU A 48 5.77 -7.06 9.84
N ARG A 49 5.19 -6.64 10.98
CA ARG A 49 4.07 -7.40 11.61
C ARG A 49 2.91 -7.56 10.64
N GLY A 50 2.53 -8.82 10.39
CA GLY A 50 1.48 -9.23 9.47
C GLY A 50 1.93 -9.41 8.02
N VAL A 51 3.16 -9.05 7.66
CA VAL A 51 3.70 -9.27 6.32
C VAL A 51 3.96 -10.76 6.12
N LYS A 52 3.63 -11.28 4.94
CA LYS A 52 3.97 -12.65 4.53
C LYS A 52 5.37 -12.66 3.91
N VAL A 53 6.18 -13.61 4.33
CA VAL A 53 7.51 -13.87 3.77
C VAL A 53 7.60 -15.31 3.31
N GLU A 54 8.45 -15.57 2.33
CA GLU A 54 8.86 -16.90 1.93
C GLU A 54 10.31 -17.15 2.34
N VAL A 55 10.61 -18.40 2.68
CA VAL A 55 11.97 -18.81 3.02
C VAL A 55 12.80 -19.11 1.77
N THR A 56 14.09 -18.79 1.83
CA THR A 56 15.02 -18.93 0.70
C THR A 56 16.11 -19.99 0.92
N HIS A 57 16.29 -20.47 2.14
CA HIS A 57 17.36 -21.41 2.53
C HIS A 57 17.08 -22.88 2.21
N ARG A 58 15.89 -23.24 1.70
CA ARG A 58 15.46 -24.64 1.48
C ARG A 58 15.47 -25.06 0.01
N GLY A 59 16.38 -24.50 -0.79
CA GLY A 59 16.46 -24.74 -2.23
C GLY A 59 15.16 -24.33 -2.96
N ASN A 60 14.48 -25.30 -3.56
CA ASN A 60 13.25 -25.06 -4.34
C ASN A 60 11.99 -24.89 -3.48
N MET A 61 12.02 -25.27 -2.20
CA MET A 61 10.85 -25.21 -1.33
C MET A 61 10.65 -23.79 -0.75
N ARG A 62 9.76 -23.01 -1.37
CA ARG A 62 9.44 -21.62 -0.96
C ARG A 62 8.26 -21.56 0.01
N ARG A 63 8.44 -22.11 1.22
CA ARG A 63 7.37 -22.10 2.23
C ARG A 63 7.08 -20.68 2.70
N LYS A 64 5.79 -20.32 2.73
CA LYS A 64 5.31 -18.99 3.11
C LYS A 64 4.87 -18.96 4.58
N TYR A 65 5.21 -17.87 5.26
CA TYR A 65 4.89 -17.62 6.67
C TYR A 65 4.39 -16.19 6.85
N ARG A 66 3.54 -15.97 7.86
CA ARG A 66 3.13 -14.63 8.29
C ARG A 66 3.92 -14.23 9.52
N ILE A 67 4.53 -13.05 9.49
CA ILE A 67 5.33 -12.52 10.59
C ILE A 67 4.40 -12.10 11.74
N SER A 68 4.64 -12.65 12.92
CA SER A 68 3.95 -12.28 14.16
C SER A 68 4.73 -11.22 14.95
N GLY A 69 6.07 -11.26 14.88
CA GLY A 69 6.93 -10.35 15.62
C GLY A 69 8.42 -10.51 15.30
N LEU A 70 9.24 -9.97 16.20
CA LEU A 70 10.70 -10.10 16.20
C LEU A 70 11.12 -10.67 17.55
N THR A 71 12.21 -11.42 17.58
CA THR A 71 12.80 -11.92 18.83
C THR A 71 13.40 -10.76 19.64
N SER A 72 13.41 -10.91 20.97
CA SER A 72 14.06 -9.96 21.89
C SER A 72 15.59 -10.09 21.85
N GLN A 73 16.08 -11.32 21.69
CA GLN A 73 17.50 -11.65 21.61
C GLN A 73 18.02 -11.58 20.17
N ALA A 74 19.33 -11.39 20.03
CA ALA A 74 20.05 -11.51 18.77
C ALA A 74 20.09 -12.98 18.31
N THR A 75 20.22 -13.21 17.00
CA THR A 75 20.23 -14.56 16.40
C THR A 75 21.35 -15.44 16.98
N ARG A 76 22.52 -14.86 17.27
CA ARG A 76 23.64 -15.58 17.92
C ARG A 76 23.35 -16.12 19.32
N GLU A 77 22.45 -15.48 20.06
CA GLU A 77 22.11 -15.83 21.46
C GLU A 77 20.81 -16.64 21.55
N LEU A 78 20.09 -16.76 20.43
CA LEU A 78 18.76 -17.35 20.40
C LEU A 78 18.86 -18.87 20.30
N THR A 79 18.27 -19.55 21.28
CA THR A 79 18.13 -21.01 21.31
C THR A 79 16.66 -21.41 21.25
N PHE A 80 16.40 -22.61 20.77
CA PHE A 80 15.05 -23.16 20.67
C PHE A 80 15.07 -24.69 20.80
N PRO A 81 13.97 -25.29 21.29
CA PRO A 81 13.84 -26.74 21.32
C PRO A 81 13.65 -27.27 19.89
N VAL A 82 14.57 -28.11 19.43
CA VAL A 82 14.56 -28.68 18.07
C VAL A 82 13.58 -29.84 17.95
N ASP A 83 13.34 -30.55 19.06
CA ASP A 83 12.48 -31.72 19.14
C ASP A 83 11.51 -31.64 20.34
N ASP A 84 10.53 -32.55 20.38
CA ASP A 84 9.62 -32.67 21.53
C ASP A 84 10.31 -33.24 22.78
N ARG A 85 11.57 -33.69 22.67
CA ARG A 85 12.40 -34.16 23.81
C ARG A 85 13.07 -33.00 24.55
N GLY A 86 12.99 -31.79 24.01
CA GLY A 86 13.54 -30.58 24.63
C GLY A 86 15.01 -30.35 24.32
N THR A 87 15.58 -30.99 23.30
CA THR A 87 16.96 -30.74 22.88
C THR A 87 17.09 -29.29 22.41
N MET A 88 17.80 -28.47 23.19
CA MET A 88 18.02 -27.06 22.87
C MET A 88 19.17 -26.92 21.87
N LYS A 89 18.98 -26.09 20.86
CA LYS A 89 20.04 -25.73 19.90
C LYS A 89 19.99 -24.25 19.58
N SER A 90 21.13 -23.64 19.29
CA SER A 90 21.13 -22.27 18.79
C SER A 90 20.58 -22.21 17.36
N VAL A 91 19.99 -21.08 16.98
CA VAL A 91 19.54 -20.85 15.61
C VAL A 91 20.71 -20.91 14.63
N VAL A 92 21.89 -20.40 15.00
CA VAL A 92 23.08 -20.41 14.15
C VAL A 92 23.55 -21.84 13.87
N GLU A 93 23.71 -22.67 14.91
CA GLU A 93 24.13 -24.08 14.74
C GLU A 93 23.10 -24.87 13.94
N TYR A 94 21.80 -24.68 14.22
CA TYR A 94 20.75 -25.38 13.49
C TYR A 94 20.78 -25.06 12.00
N PHE A 95 20.94 -23.79 11.61
CA PHE A 95 20.97 -23.40 10.21
C PHE A 95 22.25 -23.88 9.49
N HIS A 96 23.38 -23.85 10.18
CA HIS A 96 24.64 -24.36 9.66
C HIS A 96 24.58 -25.88 9.42
N GLU A 97 24.18 -26.67 10.42
CA GLU A 97 24.18 -28.13 10.31
C GLU A 97 23.04 -28.68 9.44
N THR A 98 21.86 -28.07 9.49
CA THR A 98 20.68 -28.60 8.78
C THR A 98 20.64 -28.16 7.32
N TYR A 99 21.10 -26.94 7.03
CA TYR A 99 20.97 -26.33 5.70
C TYR A 99 22.31 -25.92 5.08
N GLY A 100 23.44 -26.06 5.77
CA GLY A 100 24.73 -25.56 5.30
C GLY A 100 24.77 -24.03 5.19
N PHE A 101 23.90 -23.31 5.89
CA PHE A 101 23.74 -21.87 5.75
C PHE A 101 24.47 -21.12 6.87
N ILE A 102 25.45 -20.28 6.51
CA ILE A 102 26.19 -19.44 7.45
C ILE A 102 25.51 -18.07 7.54
N ILE A 103 24.86 -17.82 8.67
CA ILE A 103 24.21 -16.53 8.98
C ILE A 103 25.28 -15.48 9.22
N GLN A 104 25.24 -14.37 8.47
CA GLN A 104 26.24 -13.30 8.56
C GLN A 104 25.87 -12.26 9.63
N HIS A 105 24.61 -11.82 9.66
CA HIS A 105 24.08 -10.78 10.54
C HIS A 105 23.55 -11.37 11.85
N THR A 106 24.39 -12.13 12.55
CA THR A 106 24.00 -12.84 13.77
C THR A 106 23.60 -11.92 14.94
N GLN A 107 24.01 -10.65 14.90
CA GLN A 107 23.64 -9.59 15.84
C GLN A 107 22.21 -9.07 15.65
N TRP A 108 21.55 -9.39 14.54
CA TRP A 108 20.16 -9.00 14.29
C TRP A 108 19.19 -10.03 14.90
N PRO A 109 17.96 -9.61 15.28
CA PRO A 109 16.95 -10.52 15.77
C PRO A 109 16.37 -11.38 14.63
N CYS A 110 15.81 -12.53 14.99
CA CYS A 110 15.03 -13.35 14.09
C CYS A 110 13.61 -12.80 13.92
N LEU A 111 12.99 -13.12 12.79
CA LEU A 111 11.55 -13.03 12.59
C LEU A 111 10.88 -14.14 13.39
N GLN A 112 9.84 -13.79 14.15
CA GLN A 112 8.95 -14.76 14.75
C GLN A 112 7.78 -15.02 13.80
N VAL A 113 7.54 -16.29 13.50
CA VAL A 113 6.44 -16.75 12.65
C VAL A 113 5.74 -17.96 13.27
N GLY A 114 4.56 -18.32 12.76
CA GLY A 114 3.82 -19.49 13.24
C GLY A 114 2.98 -19.22 14.49
N ASN A 115 2.75 -20.25 15.29
CA ASN A 115 1.89 -20.20 16.48
C ASN A 115 2.64 -19.54 17.66
N GLN A 116 1.94 -18.77 18.50
CA GLN A 116 2.51 -18.19 19.72
C GLN A 116 2.99 -19.26 20.72
N GLN A 117 2.33 -20.42 20.76
CA GLN A 117 2.72 -21.53 21.67
C GLN A 117 3.94 -22.31 21.20
N ARG A 118 4.18 -22.34 19.87
CA ARG A 118 5.35 -22.98 19.24
C ARG A 118 5.88 -22.06 18.14
N PRO A 119 6.57 -20.97 18.51
CA PRO A 119 7.07 -20.01 17.56
C PRO A 119 8.21 -20.62 16.73
N ASN A 120 8.22 -20.32 15.44
CA ASN A 120 9.36 -20.59 14.58
C ASN A 120 10.20 -19.32 14.46
N TYR A 121 11.52 -19.48 14.52
CA TYR A 121 12.47 -18.39 14.39
C TYR A 121 13.16 -18.45 13.03
N LEU A 122 13.03 -17.38 12.25
CA LEU A 122 13.64 -17.27 10.93
C LEU A 122 14.63 -16.10 10.92
N PRO A 123 15.93 -16.34 10.68
CA PRO A 123 16.88 -15.26 10.38
C PRO A 123 16.37 -14.40 9.22
N MET A 124 16.55 -13.08 9.30
CA MET A 124 16.06 -12.16 8.27
C MET A 124 16.71 -12.42 6.89
N GLU A 125 17.96 -12.88 6.86
CA GLU A 125 18.72 -13.22 5.64
C GLU A 125 18.07 -14.31 4.80
N VAL A 126 17.32 -15.21 5.42
CA VAL A 126 16.72 -16.35 4.74
C VAL A 126 15.26 -16.10 4.36
N CYS A 127 14.80 -14.85 4.39
CA CYS A 127 13.42 -14.46 4.16
C CYS A 127 13.31 -13.41 3.04
N LYS A 128 12.33 -13.60 2.15
CA LYS A 128 11.93 -12.63 1.13
C LYS A 128 10.45 -12.28 1.31
N ILE A 129 10.10 -11.01 1.17
CA ILE A 129 8.70 -10.57 1.19
C ILE A 129 7.97 -11.13 -0.03
N VAL A 130 6.79 -11.72 0.19
CA VAL A 130 5.95 -12.26 -0.88
C VAL A 130 5.35 -11.11 -1.70
N GLU A 131 5.30 -11.27 -3.02
CA GLU A 131 4.71 -10.29 -3.94
C GLU A 131 3.18 -10.15 -3.80
N GLY A 132 2.63 -9.07 -4.37
CA GLY A 132 1.18 -8.86 -4.44
C GLY A 132 0.51 -8.52 -3.09
N GLN A 133 1.28 -8.19 -2.06
CA GLN A 133 0.73 -7.84 -0.75
C GLN A 133 0.30 -6.38 -0.68
N ARG A 134 -1.01 -6.12 -0.72
CA ARG A 134 -1.57 -4.76 -0.60
C ARG A 134 -1.19 -4.11 0.73
N TYR A 135 -0.64 -2.89 0.68
CA TYR A 135 -0.35 -2.10 1.86
C TYR A 135 -1.62 -1.43 2.38
N SER A 136 -2.11 -1.89 3.53
CA SER A 136 -3.39 -1.43 4.10
C SER A 136 -3.25 -0.37 5.20
N LYS A 137 -2.01 -0.01 5.57
CA LYS A 137 -1.76 1.00 6.61
C LYS A 137 -1.77 2.40 5.97
N ARG A 138 -1.96 3.44 6.79
CA ARG A 138 -1.88 4.84 6.34
C ARG A 138 -0.48 5.13 5.77
N LEU A 139 -0.45 5.65 4.55
CA LEU A 139 0.75 6.14 3.89
C LEU A 139 1.22 7.44 4.55
N ASN A 140 2.53 7.68 4.55
CA ASN A 140 3.07 8.97 4.99
C ASN A 140 2.88 10.06 3.91
N GLU A 141 3.10 11.33 4.24
CA GLU A 141 2.87 12.46 3.33
C GLU A 141 3.67 12.38 2.03
N LYS A 142 4.93 11.90 2.09
CA LYS A 142 5.77 11.70 0.90
C LYS A 142 5.19 10.63 -0.01
N GLN A 143 4.73 9.52 0.56
CA GLN A 143 4.09 8.42 -0.16
C GLN A 143 2.73 8.83 -0.74
N ILE A 144 1.93 9.61 0.00
CA ILE A 144 0.66 10.17 -0.49
C ILE A 144 0.94 11.10 -1.67
N THR A 145 1.91 12.01 -1.54
CA THR A 145 2.30 12.92 -2.63
C THR A 145 2.76 12.15 -3.87
N ALA A 146 3.57 11.09 -3.70
CA ALA A 146 4.00 10.25 -4.80
C ALA A 146 2.82 9.52 -5.46
N LEU A 147 1.88 8.99 -4.67
CA LEU A 147 0.66 8.37 -5.18
C LEU A 147 -0.19 9.39 -5.96
N LEU A 148 -0.41 10.58 -5.41
CA LEU A 148 -1.17 11.65 -6.06
C LEU A 148 -0.55 12.09 -7.39
N LYS A 149 0.77 12.17 -7.48
CA LYS A 149 1.47 12.47 -8.75
C LYS A 149 1.16 11.45 -9.85
N VAL A 150 0.93 10.19 -9.47
CA VAL A 150 0.59 9.12 -10.41
C VAL A 150 -0.91 9.06 -10.69
N THR A 151 -1.76 9.30 -9.69
CA THR A 151 -3.22 9.13 -9.82
C THR A 151 -3.95 10.35 -10.34
N CYS A 152 -3.39 11.56 -10.20
CA CYS A 152 -4.01 12.80 -10.66
C CYS A 152 -3.74 13.04 -12.16
N GLN A 153 -4.41 12.25 -13.00
CA GLN A 153 -4.32 12.36 -14.46
C GLN A 153 -5.40 13.29 -15.02
N ARG A 154 -5.12 13.93 -16.16
CA ARG A 154 -6.13 14.74 -16.87
C ARG A 154 -7.19 13.83 -17.50
N PRO A 155 -8.45 14.28 -17.68
CA PRO A 155 -9.52 13.45 -18.25
C PRO A 155 -9.17 12.79 -19.58
N GLN A 156 -8.51 13.52 -20.50
CA GLN A 156 -8.09 12.99 -21.81
C GLN A 156 -7.05 11.86 -21.70
N GLU A 157 -6.09 11.99 -20.78
CA GLU A 157 -5.08 10.95 -20.54
C GLU A 157 -5.71 9.71 -19.91
N ARG A 158 -6.62 9.90 -18.94
CA ARG A 158 -7.35 8.81 -18.30
C ARG A 158 -8.24 8.06 -19.30
N GLU A 159 -8.94 8.79 -20.17
CA GLU A 159 -9.76 8.20 -21.25
C GLU A 159 -8.90 7.33 -22.17
N TYR A 160 -7.74 7.84 -22.59
CA TYR A 160 -6.79 7.09 -23.40
C TYR A 160 -6.29 5.82 -22.69
N ASP A 161 -5.91 5.90 -21.42
CA ASP A 161 -5.44 4.76 -20.64
C ASP A 161 -6.52 3.67 -20.46
N ILE A 162 -7.78 4.09 -20.23
CA ILE A 162 -8.93 3.17 -20.17
C ILE A 162 -9.10 2.46 -21.51
N MET A 163 -9.09 3.21 -22.62
CA MET A 163 -9.26 2.65 -23.97
C MET A 163 -8.13 1.68 -24.32
N LYS A 164 -6.88 2.01 -23.97
CA LYS A 164 -5.73 1.12 -24.14
C LYS A 164 -5.88 -0.16 -23.32
N THR A 165 -6.43 -0.07 -22.10
CA THR A 165 -6.71 -1.24 -21.25
C THR A 165 -7.79 -2.12 -21.86
N VAL A 166 -8.86 -1.55 -22.41
CA VAL A 166 -9.91 -2.30 -23.12
C VAL A 166 -9.33 -3.07 -24.31
N GLN A 167 -8.48 -2.43 -25.13
CA GLN A 167 -7.80 -3.07 -26.25
C GLN A 167 -6.86 -4.19 -25.78
N HIS A 168 -6.07 -3.93 -24.74
CA HIS A 168 -5.13 -4.91 -24.18
C HIS A 168 -5.85 -6.14 -23.61
N ASN A 169 -7.01 -5.95 -22.98
CA ASN A 169 -7.79 -7.05 -22.43
C ASN A 169 -8.39 -7.96 -23.51
N ALA A 170 -8.45 -7.51 -24.77
CA ALA A 170 -8.88 -8.28 -25.94
C ALA A 170 -10.13 -9.13 -25.66
N TYR A 171 -11.17 -8.51 -25.08
CA TYR A 171 -12.36 -9.24 -24.61
C TYR A 171 -13.06 -10.08 -25.68
N HIS A 172 -12.88 -9.73 -26.96
CA HIS A 172 -13.39 -10.50 -28.08
C HIS A 172 -12.66 -11.85 -28.27
N GLU A 173 -11.49 -12.04 -27.65
CA GLU A 173 -10.72 -13.27 -27.65
C GLU A 173 -10.99 -14.15 -26.42
N ASP A 174 -11.57 -13.59 -25.36
CA ASP A 174 -11.81 -14.28 -24.08
C ASP A 174 -12.69 -15.53 -24.27
N PRO A 175 -12.22 -16.72 -23.82
CA PRO A 175 -12.91 -17.98 -24.06
C PRO A 175 -14.27 -18.04 -23.35
N TYR A 176 -14.43 -17.42 -22.18
CA TYR A 176 -15.68 -17.40 -21.46
C TYR A 176 -16.67 -16.43 -22.12
N ALA A 177 -16.21 -15.23 -22.51
CA ALA A 177 -17.06 -14.28 -23.24
C ALA A 177 -17.62 -14.91 -24.53
N LYS A 178 -16.78 -15.65 -25.28
CA LYS A 178 -17.21 -16.39 -26.48
C LYS A 178 -18.24 -17.47 -26.17
N GLU A 179 -18.00 -18.29 -25.14
CA GLU A 179 -18.91 -19.36 -24.72
C GLU A 179 -20.31 -18.81 -24.39
N PHE A 180 -20.38 -17.67 -23.72
CA PHE A 180 -21.64 -17.01 -23.38
C PHE A 180 -22.19 -16.09 -24.49
N GLY A 181 -21.55 -16.03 -25.67
CA GLY A 181 -21.95 -15.16 -26.77
C GLY A 181 -21.86 -13.66 -26.46
N ILE A 182 -21.10 -13.27 -25.43
CA ILE A 182 -20.92 -11.88 -24.99
C ILE A 182 -19.97 -11.17 -25.94
N LYS A 183 -20.42 -10.03 -26.49
CA LYS A 183 -19.60 -9.15 -27.33
C LYS A 183 -19.48 -7.79 -26.66
N ILE A 184 -18.25 -7.37 -26.39
CA ILE A 184 -17.94 -6.09 -25.76
C ILE A 184 -17.48 -5.12 -26.85
N SER A 185 -18.09 -3.93 -26.89
CA SER A 185 -17.65 -2.83 -27.77
C SER A 185 -16.32 -2.26 -27.28
N GLU A 186 -15.39 -2.03 -28.21
CA GLU A 186 -14.13 -1.35 -27.92
C GLU A 186 -14.24 0.18 -27.98
N LYS A 187 -15.44 0.73 -28.20
CA LYS A 187 -15.72 2.17 -28.20
C LYS A 187 -16.48 2.56 -26.94
N LEU A 188 -16.17 3.76 -26.42
CA LEU A 188 -16.93 4.38 -25.33
C LEU A 188 -18.39 4.61 -25.74
N ALA A 189 -19.29 4.46 -24.77
CA ALA A 189 -20.69 4.80 -24.96
C ALA A 189 -20.85 6.31 -25.05
N SER A 190 -21.45 6.80 -26.15
CA SER A 190 -21.82 8.20 -26.30
C SER A 190 -23.18 8.46 -25.66
N VAL A 191 -23.29 9.55 -24.89
CA VAL A 191 -24.51 9.97 -24.21
C VAL A 191 -24.71 11.45 -24.46
N GLU A 192 -25.95 11.86 -24.76
CA GLU A 192 -26.31 13.27 -24.85
C GLU A 192 -26.36 13.89 -23.45
N ALA A 193 -25.58 14.96 -23.25
CA ALA A 193 -25.53 15.70 -22.00
C ALA A 193 -25.96 17.16 -22.22
N ARG A 194 -26.37 17.81 -21.13
CA ARG A 194 -26.83 19.21 -21.12
C ARG A 194 -26.14 19.99 -20.00
N ILE A 195 -25.63 21.18 -20.33
CA ILE A 195 -25.04 22.10 -19.36
C ILE A 195 -26.15 23.00 -18.83
N LEU A 196 -26.46 22.89 -17.54
CA LEU A 196 -27.45 23.75 -16.91
C LEU A 196 -26.86 25.16 -16.70
N PRO A 197 -27.64 26.23 -16.91
CA PRO A 197 -27.19 27.58 -16.56
C PRO A 197 -26.94 27.67 -15.04
N PRO A 198 -25.86 28.32 -14.59
CA PRO A 198 -25.61 28.50 -13.17
C PRO A 198 -26.65 29.42 -12.54
N PRO A 199 -27.02 29.21 -11.27
CA PRO A 199 -27.92 30.13 -10.56
C PRO A 199 -27.20 31.42 -10.19
N TRP A 200 -27.97 32.50 -10.06
CA TRP A 200 -27.47 33.74 -9.47
C TRP A 200 -27.28 33.59 -7.96
N LEU A 201 -26.12 33.98 -7.46
CA LEU A 201 -25.83 34.04 -6.03
C LEU A 201 -26.10 35.45 -5.52
N LYS A 202 -26.99 35.57 -4.54
CA LYS A 202 -27.33 36.84 -3.89
C LYS A 202 -26.49 37.06 -2.64
N TYR A 203 -26.04 38.29 -2.45
CA TYR A 203 -25.24 38.79 -1.34
C TYR A 203 -25.92 39.99 -0.68
N HIS A 204 -25.39 40.42 0.47
CA HIS A 204 -25.97 41.52 1.23
C HIS A 204 -25.83 42.85 0.48
N ASP A 205 -26.85 43.70 0.59
CA ASP A 205 -26.97 44.96 -0.14
C ASP A 205 -25.90 46.02 0.21
N THR A 206 -25.17 45.83 1.30
CA THR A 206 -24.05 46.70 1.71
C THR A 206 -22.73 46.35 1.02
N GLY A 207 -22.66 45.21 0.33
CA GLY A 207 -21.53 44.87 -0.52
C GLY A 207 -21.49 45.73 -1.77
N LYS A 208 -20.29 45.89 -2.36
CA LYS A 208 -20.12 46.54 -3.67
C LYS A 208 -20.74 45.69 -4.78
N GLU A 209 -20.66 44.37 -4.64
CA GLU A 209 -21.32 43.38 -5.50
C GLU A 209 -22.42 42.66 -4.70
N LYS A 210 -23.64 42.75 -5.21
CA LYS A 210 -24.86 42.21 -4.58
C LYS A 210 -25.32 40.90 -5.18
N ASP A 211 -24.96 40.67 -6.44
CA ASP A 211 -25.29 39.46 -7.17
C ASP A 211 -24.04 38.98 -7.92
N CYS A 212 -23.87 37.67 -8.00
CA CYS A 212 -22.75 37.05 -8.70
C CYS A 212 -23.25 35.85 -9.50
N LEU A 213 -22.89 35.79 -10.77
CA LEU A 213 -23.12 34.61 -11.60
C LEU A 213 -21.84 33.75 -11.61
N PRO A 214 -21.86 32.54 -11.02
CA PRO A 214 -20.70 31.65 -11.02
C PRO A 214 -20.23 31.33 -12.43
N GLN A 215 -18.92 31.29 -12.63
CA GLN A 215 -18.30 30.92 -13.89
C GLN A 215 -17.61 29.57 -13.72
N VAL A 216 -17.95 28.59 -14.56
CA VAL A 216 -17.38 27.23 -14.52
C VAL A 216 -17.49 26.60 -13.10
N GLY A 217 -18.60 26.87 -12.41
CA GLY A 217 -18.85 26.39 -11.05
C GLY A 217 -18.03 27.09 -9.94
N GLN A 218 -17.36 28.22 -10.24
CA GLN A 218 -16.53 28.95 -9.30
C GLN A 218 -17.06 30.37 -9.03
N TRP A 219 -16.86 30.84 -7.80
CA TRP A 219 -17.09 32.22 -7.36
C TRP A 219 -16.16 32.55 -6.18
N ASN A 220 -16.00 33.82 -5.86
CA ASN A 220 -15.24 34.28 -4.69
C ASN A 220 -16.00 35.37 -3.93
N MET A 221 -15.50 35.72 -2.74
CA MET A 221 -16.11 36.72 -1.85
C MET A 221 -15.58 38.15 -2.04
N MET A 222 -14.72 38.39 -3.03
CA MET A 222 -14.20 39.75 -3.26
C MET A 222 -15.38 40.70 -3.55
N ASN A 223 -15.36 41.88 -2.92
CA ASN A 223 -16.39 42.92 -3.02
C ASN A 223 -17.81 42.55 -2.53
N LYS A 224 -18.00 41.37 -1.93
CA LYS A 224 -19.31 40.86 -1.49
C LYS A 224 -19.39 40.83 0.03
N VAL A 225 -20.59 40.97 0.57
CA VAL A 225 -20.87 40.86 2.01
C VAL A 225 -21.83 39.69 2.23
N SER A 226 -21.55 38.86 3.24
CA SER A 226 -22.41 37.72 3.61
C SER A 226 -23.84 38.20 3.89
N LEU A 227 -24.84 37.45 3.40
CA LEU A 227 -26.27 37.75 3.60
C LEU A 227 -26.63 37.90 5.09
N THR A 228 -26.04 37.06 5.94
CA THR A 228 -26.17 37.17 7.39
C THR A 228 -24.82 37.57 7.96
N VAL A 229 -24.81 38.67 8.71
CA VAL A 229 -23.65 39.15 9.46
C VAL A 229 -23.97 39.03 10.95
N SER A 230 -23.31 38.11 11.64
CA SER A 230 -23.39 38.01 13.09
C SER A 230 -22.36 38.94 13.73
N LYS A 231 -22.79 39.81 14.65
CA LYS A 231 -21.87 40.60 15.46
C LYS A 231 -21.24 39.69 16.52
N LEU A 232 -19.91 39.57 16.52
CA LEU A 232 -19.18 38.98 17.62
C LEU A 232 -19.18 39.99 18.77
N GLY A 233 -20.01 39.75 19.79
CA GLY A 233 -19.98 40.53 21.02
C GLY A 233 -18.70 40.20 21.79
N HIS A 234 -17.88 41.21 22.04
CA HIS A 234 -16.84 41.10 23.08
C HIS A 234 -17.55 41.21 24.44
N THR A 235 -17.81 40.07 25.08
CA THR A 235 -17.97 40.04 26.54
C THR A 235 -16.58 40.25 27.14
N PHE A 236 -16.31 41.47 27.61
CA PHE A 236 -15.30 41.74 28.63
C PHE A 236 -15.88 41.42 30.00
#